data_AF-A0A955XGU5-F1
#
_entry.id   AF-A0A955XGU5-F1
#
_cell.length_a   1.000
_cell.length_b   1.000
_cell.length_c   1.000
_cell.angle_alpha   90.00
_cell.angle_beta   90.00
_cell.angle_gamma   90.00
#
_symmetry.space_group_name_H-M   'P 1'
#
loop_
_entity.id
_entity.type
_entity.pdbx_description
1 polymer ?
#
loop_
_entity_poly.entity_id
_entity_poly.type
_entity_poly.pdbx_seq_one_letter_code
_entity_poly.pdbx_strand_id
1 'polypeptide(L)'
;GVGDSLNSVLDSGDIGAVDVRGVPIPEADLRGEGYPAATQAWAERNGCEGEGDDVDVTDTVIRRTWECPEGAEVEFWIVEGGGHTWPGSEFSASLERVMASTDLSISANEEMWAFFQRFALPAT
;
A
#
# COMPACT_ATOMS: atom_id res chain seq x y z
N GLY A 1 14.35 -0.42 -8.91
CA GLY A 1 13.51 0.44 -8.04
C GLY A 1 13.86 0.21 -6.58
N VAL A 2 13.16 0.86 -5.64
CA VAL A 2 13.44 0.74 -4.18
C VAL A 2 13.43 -0.73 -3.71
N GLY A 3 12.54 -1.57 -4.27
CA GLY A 3 12.51 -3.01 -3.99
C GLY A 3 13.78 -3.78 -4.38
N ASP A 4 14.40 -3.45 -5.53
CA ASP A 4 15.65 -4.09 -5.97
C ASP A 4 16.83 -3.70 -5.05
N SER A 5 16.84 -2.43 -4.63
CA SER A 5 17.83 -1.91 -3.68
C SER A 5 17.71 -2.58 -2.31
N LEU A 6 16.48 -2.81 -1.82
CA LEU A 6 16.25 -3.57 -0.59
C LEU A 6 16.69 -5.02 -0.71
N ASN A 7 16.36 -5.70 -1.80
CA ASN A 7 16.78 -7.08 -2.00
C ASN A 7 18.32 -7.19 -1.99
N SER A 8 19.02 -6.23 -2.61
CA SER A 8 20.48 -6.14 -2.56
C SER A 8 21.03 -5.94 -1.15
N VAL A 9 20.37 -5.15 -0.30
CA VAL A 9 20.79 -4.93 1.10
C VAL A 9 20.58 -6.19 1.94
N LEU A 10 19.46 -6.89 1.75
CA LEU A 10 19.17 -8.14 2.46
C LEU A 10 20.16 -9.24 2.10
N ASP A 11 20.56 -9.33 0.82
CA ASP A 11 21.54 -10.31 0.36
C ASP A 11 22.98 -9.99 0.79
N SER A 12 23.36 -8.71 0.85
CA SER A 12 24.73 -8.28 1.17
C SER A 12 24.99 -8.03 2.65
N GLY A 13 23.95 -7.73 3.43
CA GLY A 13 24.05 -7.30 4.83
C GLY A 13 24.69 -5.91 5.02
N ASP A 14 24.97 -5.18 3.93
CA ASP A 14 25.61 -3.86 3.97
C ASP A 14 24.60 -2.74 3.71
N ILE A 15 24.00 -2.24 4.79
CA ILE A 15 23.09 -1.09 4.80
C ILE A 15 23.78 0.24 4.49
N GLY A 16 25.12 0.29 4.45
CA GLY A 16 25.89 1.52 4.27
C GLY A 16 26.13 1.91 2.81
N ALA A 17 26.06 0.94 1.89
CA ALA A 17 26.38 1.13 0.48
C ALA A 17 25.19 1.61 -0.37
N VAL A 18 23.97 1.58 0.16
CA VAL A 18 22.72 1.89 -0.56
C VAL A 18 22.06 3.13 0.03
N ASP A 19 21.94 4.18 -0.78
CA ASP A 19 21.18 5.39 -0.46
C ASP A 19 20.17 5.65 -1.57
N VAL A 20 18.89 5.38 -1.30
CA VAL A 20 17.80 5.59 -2.25
C VAL A 20 17.15 6.96 -2.09
N ARG A 21 17.63 7.80 -1.16
CA ARG A 21 17.08 9.15 -0.96
C ARG A 21 17.30 10.00 -2.21
N GLY A 22 16.26 10.70 -2.63
CA GLY A 22 16.32 11.58 -3.80
C GLY A 22 16.35 10.84 -5.15
N VAL A 23 16.26 9.50 -5.16
CA VAL A 23 15.96 8.76 -6.40
C VAL A 23 14.52 9.12 -6.79
N PRO A 24 14.29 9.73 -7.97
CA PRO A 24 12.94 10.07 -8.40
C PRO A 24 12.11 8.78 -8.51
N ILE A 25 11.01 8.73 -7.76
CA ILE A 25 10.02 7.68 -7.94
C ILE A 25 9.15 8.13 -9.12
N PRO A 26 9.05 7.31 -10.19
CA PRO A 26 8.15 7.64 -11.29
C PRO A 26 6.72 7.74 -10.76
N GLU A 27 5.94 8.64 -11.35
CA GLU A 27 4.51 8.75 -11.04
C GLU A 27 3.84 7.39 -11.22
N ALA A 28 3.06 6.98 -10.23
CA ALA A 28 2.41 5.69 -10.24
C ALA A 28 1.19 5.73 -11.17
N ASP A 29 1.05 4.73 -12.03
CA ASP A 29 -0.20 4.50 -12.74
C ASP A 29 -1.22 3.88 -11.77
N LEU A 30 -2.10 4.70 -11.22
CA LEU A 30 -3.07 4.32 -10.18
C LEU A 30 -4.18 3.37 -10.69
N ARG A 31 -4.26 3.10 -12.00
CA ARG A 31 -5.22 2.16 -12.62
C ARG A 31 -4.56 1.14 -13.55
N GLY A 32 -3.24 1.13 -13.62
CA GLY A 32 -2.48 0.27 -14.53
C GLY A 32 -2.27 -1.16 -14.04
N GLU A 33 -1.32 -1.83 -14.71
CA GLU A 33 -0.87 -3.18 -14.37
C GLU A 33 -0.27 -3.26 -12.95
N GLY A 34 -0.17 -4.48 -12.42
CA GLY A 34 0.40 -4.72 -11.09
C GLY A 34 -0.64 -4.62 -9.98
N TYR A 35 -0.35 -3.84 -8.92
CA TYR A 35 -1.24 -3.75 -7.75
C TYR A 35 -2.65 -3.22 -8.07
N PRO A 36 -2.84 -2.17 -8.92
CA PRO A 36 -4.18 -1.71 -9.26
C PRO A 36 -5.00 -2.77 -10.00
N ALA A 37 -4.47 -3.36 -11.07
CA ALA A 37 -5.12 -4.45 -11.80
C ALA A 37 -5.40 -5.68 -10.92
N ALA A 38 -4.47 -6.04 -10.02
CA ALA A 38 -4.68 -7.15 -9.10
C ALA A 38 -5.84 -6.89 -8.13
N THR A 39 -5.96 -5.67 -7.59
CA THR A 39 -7.05 -5.33 -6.67
C THR A 39 -8.39 -5.23 -7.39
N GLN A 40 -8.42 -4.70 -8.63
CA GLN A 40 -9.61 -4.76 -9.48
C GLN A 40 -10.07 -6.21 -9.72
N ALA A 41 -9.14 -7.13 -10.03
CA ALA A 41 -9.48 -8.54 -10.18
C ALA A 41 -10.05 -9.17 -8.90
N TRP A 42 -9.62 -8.72 -7.72
CA TRP A 42 -10.23 -9.13 -6.44
C TRP A 42 -11.64 -8.58 -6.27
N ALA A 43 -11.87 -7.30 -6.61
CA ALA A 43 -13.19 -6.69 -6.56
C ALA A 43 -14.17 -7.42 -7.50
N GLU A 44 -13.76 -7.70 -8.75
CA GLU A 44 -14.55 -8.49 -9.71
C GLU A 44 -14.86 -9.89 -9.19
N ARG A 45 -13.87 -10.56 -8.59
CA ARG A 45 -14.04 -11.89 -8.00
C ARG A 45 -15.02 -11.88 -6.83
N ASN A 46 -15.08 -10.80 -6.07
CA ASN A 46 -16.01 -10.60 -4.97
C ASN A 46 -17.41 -10.16 -5.43
N GLY A 47 -17.62 -9.96 -6.73
CA GLY A 47 -18.89 -9.54 -7.30
C GLY A 47 -19.16 -8.04 -7.14
N CYS A 48 -18.12 -7.24 -6.90
CA CYS A 48 -18.24 -5.80 -6.85
C CYS A 48 -18.45 -5.19 -8.25
N GLU A 49 -19.08 -4.02 -8.31
CA GLU A 49 -19.38 -3.30 -9.55
C GLU A 49 -18.39 -2.13 -9.80
N GLY A 50 -18.17 -1.82 -11.08
CA GLY A 50 -17.38 -0.66 -11.51
C GLY A 50 -15.85 -0.81 -11.40
N GLU A 51 -15.17 0.33 -11.52
CA GLU A 51 -13.69 0.46 -11.50
C GLU A 51 -13.16 0.98 -10.15
N GLY A 52 -14.06 1.18 -9.18
CA GLY A 52 -13.77 1.70 -7.84
C GLY A 52 -13.68 3.22 -7.77
N ASP A 53 -14.21 3.76 -6.67
CA ASP A 53 -14.23 5.18 -6.36
C ASP A 53 -13.07 5.55 -5.44
N ASP A 54 -12.35 6.60 -5.82
CA ASP A 54 -11.20 7.13 -5.07
C ASP A 54 -11.65 8.22 -4.09
N VAL A 55 -11.14 8.15 -2.87
CA VAL A 55 -11.24 9.21 -1.87
C VAL A 55 -9.85 9.54 -1.36
N ASP A 56 -9.49 10.82 -1.45
CA ASP A 56 -8.28 11.35 -0.81
C ASP A 56 -8.49 11.33 0.71
N VAL A 57 -7.74 10.48 1.40
CA VAL A 57 -7.74 10.38 2.87
C VAL A 57 -6.81 11.45 3.45
N THR A 58 -5.68 11.68 2.78
CA THR A 58 -4.71 12.75 3.05
C THR A 58 -4.16 13.27 1.72
N ASP A 59 -3.25 14.24 1.75
CA ASP A 59 -2.60 14.77 0.53
C ASP A 59 -1.74 13.72 -0.21
N THR A 60 -1.44 12.57 0.42
CA THR A 60 -0.56 11.52 -0.09
C THR A 60 -1.17 10.13 -0.02
N VAL A 61 -2.40 9.99 0.47
CA VAL A 61 -3.05 8.70 0.67
C VAL A 61 -4.43 8.70 0.03
N ILE A 62 -4.63 7.78 -0.91
CA ILE A 62 -5.89 7.54 -1.60
C ILE A 62 -6.47 6.21 -1.11
N ARG A 63 -7.76 6.19 -0.81
CA ARG A 63 -8.52 4.96 -0.61
C ARG A 63 -9.49 4.75 -1.75
N ARG A 64 -9.33 3.64 -2.47
CA ARG A 64 -10.28 3.16 -3.46
C ARG A 64 -11.20 2.11 -2.86
N THR A 65 -12.50 2.25 -3.11
CA THR A 65 -13.53 1.29 -2.68
C THR A 65 -14.48 0.97 -3.82
N TRP A 66 -15.11 -0.19 -3.79
CA TRP A 66 -16.10 -0.61 -4.78
C TRP A 66 -17.46 -0.83 -4.14
N GLU A 67 -18.53 -0.68 -4.93
CA GLU A 67 -19.85 -1.16 -4.53
C GLU A 67 -19.86 -2.69 -4.59
N CYS A 68 -19.91 -3.34 -3.42
CA CYS A 68 -19.79 -4.79 -3.28
C CYS A 68 -21.03 -5.39 -2.60
N PRO A 69 -21.31 -6.69 -2.82
CA PRO A 69 -22.22 -7.45 -1.96
C PRO A 69 -21.79 -7.39 -0.50
N GLU A 70 -22.76 -7.50 0.42
CA GLU A 70 -22.49 -7.50 1.86
C GLU A 70 -21.52 -8.64 2.24
N GLY A 71 -20.44 -8.30 2.94
CA GLY A 71 -19.41 -9.27 3.37
C GLY A 71 -18.37 -9.62 2.32
N ALA A 72 -18.36 -8.93 1.17
CA ALA A 72 -17.42 -9.13 0.07
C ALA A 72 -16.63 -7.85 -0.30
N GLU A 73 -16.58 -6.87 0.60
CA GLU A 73 -15.97 -5.57 0.39
C GLU A 73 -14.47 -5.67 0.09
N VAL A 74 -14.01 -4.83 -0.82
CA VAL A 74 -12.60 -4.65 -1.17
C VAL A 74 -12.24 -3.19 -0.97
N GLU A 75 -11.13 -2.92 -0.28
CA GLU A 75 -10.55 -1.59 -0.16
C GLU A 75 -9.10 -1.64 -0.65
N PHE A 76 -8.69 -0.65 -1.45
CA PHE A 76 -7.32 -0.49 -1.92
C PHE A 76 -6.77 0.83 -1.38
N TRP A 77 -5.70 0.73 -0.59
CA TRP A 77 -5.04 1.89 0.02
C TRP A 77 -3.74 2.16 -0.73
N ILE A 78 -3.65 3.35 -1.33
CA ILE A 78 -2.53 3.78 -2.17
C ILE A 78 -1.81 4.91 -1.46
N VAL A 79 -0.49 4.78 -1.34
CA VAL A 79 0.38 5.80 -0.75
C VAL A 79 1.27 6.38 -1.84
N GLU A 80 1.00 7.62 -2.21
CA GLU A 80 1.73 8.32 -3.24
C GLU A 80 3.08 8.83 -2.71
N GLY A 81 4.14 8.65 -3.49
CA GLY A 81 5.50 9.00 -3.07
C GLY A 81 6.06 8.12 -1.94
N GLY A 82 5.30 7.12 -1.49
CA GLY A 82 5.72 6.14 -0.50
C GLY A 82 6.87 5.26 -1.00
N GLY A 83 7.83 5.01 -0.13
CA GLY A 83 8.86 4.01 -0.31
C GLY A 83 8.35 2.58 -0.12
N HIS A 84 9.27 1.62 -0.06
CA HIS A 84 8.94 0.26 0.35
C HIS A 84 8.91 0.19 1.88
N THR A 85 7.95 0.91 2.47
CA THR A 85 7.83 1.19 3.89
C THR A 85 6.43 0.82 4.39
N TRP A 86 6.28 0.74 5.71
CA TRP A 86 4.98 0.51 6.33
C TRP A 86 4.40 1.85 6.81
N PRO A 87 3.25 2.31 6.29
CA PRO A 87 2.67 3.58 6.71
C PRO A 87 2.39 3.63 8.22
N GLY A 88 2.83 4.71 8.86
CA GLY A 88 2.77 4.91 10.32
C GLY A 88 3.91 4.27 11.11
N SER A 89 4.89 3.64 10.46
CA SER A 89 6.03 2.99 11.14
C SER A 89 7.20 3.95 11.33
N GLU A 90 7.39 4.42 12.57
CA GLU A 90 8.59 5.18 12.98
C GLU A 90 9.90 4.41 12.72
N PHE A 91 9.86 3.07 12.84
CA PHE A 91 11.02 2.24 12.50
C PHE A 91 11.34 2.31 11.01
N SER A 92 10.34 2.24 10.13
CA SER A 92 10.55 2.38 8.68
C SER A 92 11.05 3.78 8.32
N ALA A 93 10.53 4.81 8.99
CA ALA A 93 11.02 6.18 8.83
C ALA A 93 12.50 6.30 9.21
N SER A 94 12.95 5.61 10.26
CA SER A 94 14.37 5.59 10.66
C SER A 94 15.31 4.93 9.62
N LEU A 95 14.75 4.17 8.68
CA LEU A 95 15.46 3.45 7.60
C LEU A 95 15.26 4.09 6.21
N GLU A 96 14.86 5.37 6.15
CA GLU A 96 14.56 6.09 4.89
C GLU A 96 15.68 5.97 3.84
N ARG A 97 16.95 5.89 4.28
CA ARG A 97 18.11 5.68 3.40
C ARG A 97 18.01 4.48 2.48
N VAL A 98 17.36 3.41 2.91
CA VAL A 98 17.28 2.15 2.16
C VAL A 98 15.85 1.81 1.74
N MET A 99 14.85 2.32 2.45
CA MET A 99 13.43 2.04 2.18
C MET A 99 12.71 3.18 1.45
N ALA A 100 13.36 4.33 1.23
CA ALA A 100 12.74 5.60 0.81
C ALA A 100 11.71 6.11 1.84
N SER A 101 10.94 7.14 1.48
CA SER A 101 10.11 7.87 2.44
C SER A 101 9.00 7.00 3.04
N THR A 102 8.69 7.23 4.31
CA THR A 102 7.56 6.60 5.01
C THR A 102 6.47 7.64 5.20
N ASP A 103 5.25 7.32 4.78
CA ASP A 103 4.08 8.12 5.11
C ASP A 103 3.69 7.88 6.58
N LEU A 104 3.61 8.95 7.36
CA LEU A 104 3.22 8.91 8.78
C LEU A 104 1.85 9.55 9.04
N SER A 105 1.12 9.91 7.98
CA SER A 105 -0.19 10.56 8.06
C SER A 105 -1.31 9.58 8.42
N ILE A 106 -1.10 8.28 8.17
CA ILE A 106 -2.00 7.19 8.55
C ILE A 106 -1.24 6.06 9.26
N SER A 107 -1.99 5.20 9.97
CA SER A 107 -1.49 3.94 10.51
C SER A 107 -2.08 2.77 9.73
N ALA A 108 -1.27 2.11 8.89
CA ALA A 108 -1.73 0.95 8.12
C ALA A 108 -2.26 -0.19 9.02
N ASN A 109 -1.74 -0.29 10.24
CA ASN A 109 -2.23 -1.27 11.21
C ASN A 109 -3.66 -0.96 11.69
N GLU A 110 -3.94 0.32 11.96
CA GLU A 110 -5.27 0.73 12.43
C GLU A 110 -6.31 0.61 11.32
N GLU A 111 -5.98 1.03 10.10
CA GLU A 111 -6.89 0.90 8.95
C GLU A 111 -7.20 -0.56 8.60
N MET A 112 -6.16 -1.40 8.56
CA MET A 112 -6.34 -2.82 8.27
C MET A 112 -7.12 -3.53 9.39
N TRP A 113 -6.88 -3.17 10.65
CA TRP A 113 -7.66 -3.69 11.77
C TRP A 113 -9.12 -3.24 11.72
N ALA A 114 -9.37 -1.97 11.43
CA ALA A 114 -10.72 -1.42 11.27
C ALA A 114 -11.49 -2.14 10.15
N PHE A 115 -10.84 -2.46 9.02
CA PHE A 115 -11.42 -3.27 7.96
C PHE A 115 -11.82 -4.66 8.47
N PHE A 116 -10.86 -5.41 9.04
CA PHE A 116 -11.10 -6.79 9.44
C PHE A 116 -12.08 -6.94 10.60
N GLN A 117 -12.23 -5.93 11.48
CA GLN A 117 -13.24 -5.99 12.55
C GLN A 117 -14.68 -6.04 12.03
N ARG A 118 -14.93 -5.63 10.79
CA ARG A 118 -16.26 -5.71 10.16
C ARG A 118 -16.59 -7.11 9.64
N PHE A 119 -15.59 -7.98 9.50
CA PHE A 119 -15.73 -9.29 8.86
C PHE A 119 -15.28 -10.40 9.79
N ALA A 120 -16.11 -11.43 9.93
CA ALA A 120 -15.73 -12.64 10.65
C ALA A 120 -16.00 -13.84 9.75
N LEU A 121 -15.14 -14.86 9.85
CA LEU A 121 -15.47 -16.15 9.28
C LEU A 121 -16.73 -16.69 9.98
N PRO A 122 -17.62 -17.39 9.25
CA PRO A 122 -18.74 -18.06 9.88
C PRO A 122 -18.25 -18.94 11.03
N ALA A 123 -18.95 -18.87 12.17
CA ALA A 123 -18.69 -19.82 13.25
C ALA A 123 -18.98 -21.23 12.73
N THR A 124 -18.00 -22.12 12.87
CA THR A 124 -18.13 -23.56 12.59
C THR A 124 -19.01 -24.27 13.59
#